data_AF-A0A5C7X2X7-F1
#
_entry.id   AF-A0A5C7X2X7-F1
#
_cell.length_a   1.000
_cell.length_b   1.000
_cell.length_c   1.000
_cell.angle_alpha   90.00
_cell.angle_beta   90.00
_cell.angle_gamma   90.00
#
_symmetry.space_group_name_H-M   'P 1'
#
loop_
_entity.id
_entity.type
_entity.pdbx_description
1 polymer ?
#
loop_
_entity_poly.entity_id
_entity_poly.type
_entity_poly.pdbx_seq_one_letter_code
_entity_poly.pdbx_strand_id
1 'polypeptide(L)'
;MAMVERRAVERSTVHRIWRALLVVAVLAIAVACYVWPVVAIVIGVLLVVFLIARILYRGHDRYVPHLYARDITSYDNEYRDFIRATIAELRKHKIPGHPLLWEASQLPDVRSDTENELLLDLGVWIGWSTRLISDASGRAVYGFDTFEGLVEDWQLEDQVIKRGSFAISDPFAQMFIRDTGASFEDGLPAALGRRVQFIKGSTYDTLAPFLAERPDAPIRLFHMDLDTYESCLHALETCKEHFIEGSILVFDEYLVTNGEIKAFFEFQKRYGLQWRYRSWGLEVMEMNTEMIPAAWKRMLYHMVGIPIYWLVGEGRFASAFYRRPFWRFWFGAPIGDMLFLLSTSGPRKSVSLEVTGLGALQPRS
;
A
#
# COMPACT_ATOMS: atom_id res chain seq x y z
N MET A 1 67.62 -24.29 -14.37
CA MET A 1 66.94 -25.45 -13.75
C MET A 1 65.96 -25.06 -12.62
N ALA A 2 66.24 -24.04 -11.80
CA ALA A 2 65.40 -23.68 -10.64
C ALA A 2 64.00 -23.05 -10.93
N MET A 3 63.78 -22.46 -12.11
CA MET A 3 62.50 -21.79 -12.42
C MET A 3 61.38 -22.76 -12.84
N VAL A 4 61.75 -23.94 -13.36
CA VAL A 4 60.81 -24.98 -13.80
C VAL A 4 60.26 -25.77 -12.60
N GLU A 5 61.07 -26.01 -11.57
CA GLU A 5 60.65 -26.66 -10.33
C GLU A 5 59.64 -25.83 -9.53
N ARG A 6 59.85 -24.50 -9.37
CA ARG A 6 58.92 -23.65 -8.61
C ARG A 6 57.52 -23.59 -9.25
N ARG A 7 57.45 -23.50 -10.58
CA ARG A 7 56.18 -23.46 -11.34
C ARG A 7 55.44 -24.81 -11.31
N ALA A 8 56.18 -25.92 -11.29
CA ALA A 8 55.62 -27.26 -11.12
C ALA A 8 55.09 -27.49 -9.69
N VAL A 9 55.82 -27.00 -8.68
CA VAL A 9 55.44 -27.07 -7.27
C VAL A 9 54.21 -26.20 -6.97
N GLU A 10 54.12 -24.97 -7.50
CA GLU A 10 52.92 -24.12 -7.36
C GLU A 10 51.67 -24.74 -8.00
N ARG A 11 51.79 -25.31 -9.20
CA ARG A 11 50.68 -26.05 -9.85
C ARG A 11 50.23 -27.26 -9.02
N SER A 12 51.16 -27.98 -8.38
CA SER A 12 50.84 -29.12 -7.50
C SER A 12 50.09 -28.71 -6.23
N THR A 13 50.32 -27.50 -5.73
CA THR A 13 49.68 -26.97 -4.52
C THR A 13 48.27 -26.47 -4.82
N VAL A 14 48.08 -25.74 -5.93
CA VAL A 14 46.76 -25.34 -6.42
C VAL A 14 45.89 -26.57 -6.70
N HIS A 15 46.43 -27.61 -7.34
CA HIS A 15 45.70 -28.86 -7.61
C HIS A 15 45.31 -29.62 -6.32
N ARG A 16 46.17 -29.60 -5.29
CA ARG A 16 45.84 -30.17 -3.98
C ARG A 16 44.75 -29.39 -3.25
N ILE A 17 44.77 -28.05 -3.33
CA ILE A 17 43.71 -27.20 -2.77
C ILE A 17 42.39 -27.45 -3.48
N TRP A 18 42.37 -27.51 -4.81
CA TRP A 18 41.15 -27.83 -5.58
C TRP A 18 40.60 -29.22 -5.25
N ARG A 19 41.46 -30.24 -5.12
CA ARG A 19 41.04 -31.57 -4.67
C ARG A 19 40.47 -31.56 -3.26
N ALA A 20 41.08 -30.82 -2.33
CA ALA A 20 40.58 -30.67 -0.97
C ALA A 20 39.20 -29.97 -0.95
N LEU A 21 39.02 -28.90 -1.72
CA LEU A 21 37.74 -28.21 -1.86
C LEU A 21 36.66 -29.11 -2.48
N LEU A 22 37.02 -29.92 -3.49
CA LEU A 22 36.10 -30.91 -4.07
C LEU A 22 35.70 -31.98 -3.05
N VAL A 23 36.64 -32.49 -2.25
CA VAL A 23 36.34 -33.46 -1.19
C VAL A 23 35.43 -32.84 -0.13
N VAL A 24 35.69 -31.60 0.29
CA VAL A 24 34.83 -30.86 1.23
C VAL A 24 33.44 -30.64 0.63
N ALA A 25 33.33 -30.27 -0.64
CA ALA A 25 32.04 -30.10 -1.32
C ALA A 25 31.26 -31.42 -1.41
N VAL A 26 31.93 -32.53 -1.77
CA VAL A 26 31.30 -33.86 -1.82
C VAL A 26 30.83 -34.30 -0.43
N LEU A 27 31.63 -34.08 0.62
CA LEU A 27 31.23 -34.36 2.00
C LEU A 27 30.05 -33.49 2.44
N ALA A 28 30.05 -32.20 2.10
CA ALA A 28 28.94 -31.29 2.40
C ALA A 28 27.64 -31.73 1.69
N ILE A 29 27.73 -32.15 0.42
CA ILE A 29 26.59 -32.69 -0.33
C ILE A 29 26.11 -34.01 0.31
N ALA A 30 27.02 -34.91 0.68
CA ALA A 30 26.66 -36.17 1.31
C ALA A 30 25.96 -35.95 2.67
N VAL A 31 26.46 -35.02 3.49
CA VAL A 31 25.81 -34.61 4.75
C VAL A 31 24.44 -33.98 4.48
N ALA A 32 24.33 -33.10 3.49
CA ALA A 32 23.04 -32.51 3.11
C ALA A 32 22.04 -33.59 2.66
N CYS A 33 22.46 -34.54 1.83
CA CYS A 33 21.63 -35.68 1.40
C CYS A 33 21.24 -36.62 2.56
N TYR A 34 22.10 -36.77 3.57
CA TYR A 34 21.80 -37.59 4.76
C TYR A 34 20.82 -36.89 5.71
N VAL A 35 20.96 -35.58 5.89
CA VAL A 35 20.09 -34.77 6.75
C VAL A 35 18.74 -34.48 6.07
N TRP A 36 18.71 -34.40 4.74
CA TRP A 36 17.52 -34.05 3.97
C TRP A 36 16.28 -34.95 4.24
N PRO A 37 16.38 -36.30 4.30
CA PRO A 37 15.26 -37.15 4.68
C PRO A 37 14.67 -36.81 6.05
N VAL A 38 15.50 -36.52 7.04
CA VAL A 38 15.05 -36.12 8.38
C VAL A 38 14.32 -34.79 8.32
N VAL A 39 14.89 -33.81 7.62
CA VAL A 39 14.27 -32.50 7.39
C VAL A 39 12.93 -32.65 6.66
N ALA A 40 12.86 -33.49 5.63
CA ALA A 40 11.64 -33.76 4.87
C ALA A 40 10.56 -34.43 5.72
N ILE A 41 10.93 -35.36 6.61
CA ILE A 41 10.00 -35.97 7.57
C ILE A 41 9.47 -34.92 8.53
N VAL A 42 10.33 -34.06 9.09
CA VAL A 42 9.92 -32.98 10.00
C VAL A 42 8.95 -32.02 9.29
N ILE A 43 9.27 -31.60 8.07
CA ILE A 43 8.38 -30.76 7.25
C ILE A 43 7.05 -31.48 7.00
N GLY A 44 7.08 -32.77 6.65
CA GLY A 44 5.88 -33.58 6.43
C GLY A 44 4.98 -33.66 7.67
N VAL A 45 5.56 -33.90 8.84
CA VAL A 45 4.84 -33.91 10.12
C VAL A 45 4.24 -32.53 10.40
N LEU A 46 4.99 -31.45 10.21
CA LEU A 46 4.50 -30.08 10.39
C LEU A 46 3.34 -29.75 9.44
N LEU A 47 3.42 -30.18 8.18
CA LEU A 47 2.34 -30.00 7.20
C LEU A 47 1.08 -30.78 7.58
N VAL A 48 1.22 -32.01 8.06
CA VAL A 48 0.08 -32.82 8.55
C VAL A 48 -0.56 -32.18 9.77
N VAL A 49 0.25 -31.74 10.75
CA VAL A 49 -0.25 -31.02 11.94
C VAL A 49 -0.97 -29.74 11.53
N PHE A 50 -0.41 -28.98 10.59
CA PHE A 50 -1.02 -27.77 10.04
C PHE A 50 -2.37 -28.06 9.38
N LEU A 51 -2.45 -29.12 8.56
CA LEU A 51 -3.68 -29.55 7.91
C LEU A 51 -4.75 -29.97 8.92
N ILE A 52 -4.38 -30.75 9.94
CA ILE A 52 -5.28 -31.15 11.02
C ILE A 52 -5.76 -29.92 11.79
N ALA A 53 -4.87 -29.01 12.16
CA ALA A 53 -5.21 -27.78 12.84
C ALA A 53 -6.24 -26.97 12.02
N ARG A 54 -6.07 -26.88 10.70
CA ARG A 54 -7.00 -26.19 9.80
C ARG A 54 -8.38 -26.85 9.70
N ILE A 55 -8.43 -28.19 9.70
CA ILE A 55 -9.71 -28.94 9.70
C ILE A 55 -10.45 -28.72 11.03
N LEU A 56 -9.71 -28.72 12.15
CA LEU A 56 -10.29 -28.54 13.48
C LEU A 56 -10.63 -27.07 13.80
N TYR A 57 -9.96 -26.12 13.14
CA TYR A 57 -10.16 -24.70 13.38
C TYR A 57 -11.53 -24.24 12.85
N ARG A 58 -12.49 -24.11 13.77
CA ARG A 58 -13.85 -23.60 13.52
C ARG A 58 -13.83 -22.07 13.47
N GLY A 59 -13.47 -21.51 12.32
CA GLY A 59 -13.42 -20.05 12.12
C GLY A 59 -13.18 -19.62 10.68
N HIS A 60 -13.50 -20.48 9.70
CA HIS A 60 -13.46 -20.12 8.28
C HIS A 60 -14.33 -18.87 8.06
N ASP A 61 -13.80 -17.86 7.38
CA ASP A 61 -14.48 -16.60 7.01
C ASP A 61 -14.66 -15.53 8.12
N ARG A 62 -13.92 -15.64 9.23
CA ARG A 62 -13.91 -14.61 10.30
C ARG A 62 -12.84 -13.52 10.14
N TYR A 63 -11.95 -13.68 9.16
CA TYR A 63 -10.74 -12.87 9.07
C TYR A 63 -10.58 -12.29 7.69
N VAL A 64 -10.19 -11.03 7.63
CA VAL A 64 -9.88 -10.33 6.39
C VAL A 64 -8.38 -10.34 6.17
N PRO A 65 -7.88 -10.81 5.01
CA PRO A 65 -6.45 -11.05 4.80
C PRO A 65 -5.55 -9.83 4.93
N HIS A 66 -6.03 -8.63 4.61
CA HIS A 66 -5.24 -7.40 4.64
C HIS A 66 -5.56 -6.49 5.83
N LEU A 67 -6.72 -6.69 6.47
CA LEU A 67 -7.17 -5.96 7.66
C LEU A 67 -6.57 -6.58 8.93
N TYR A 68 -5.28 -6.89 8.91
CA TYR A 68 -4.55 -7.50 10.03
C TYR A 68 -5.13 -8.83 10.54
N ALA A 69 -5.87 -9.57 9.71
CA ALA A 69 -6.65 -10.72 10.17
C ALA A 69 -7.53 -10.39 11.39
N ARG A 70 -8.15 -9.20 11.37
CA ARG A 70 -9.07 -8.76 12.42
C ARG A 70 -10.31 -9.63 12.42
N ASP A 71 -10.77 -9.97 13.62
CA ASP A 71 -11.98 -10.75 13.80
C ASP A 71 -13.21 -9.89 13.50
N ILE A 72 -13.78 -10.10 12.31
CA ILE A 72 -14.93 -9.35 11.83
C ILE A 72 -16.24 -9.74 12.53
N THR A 73 -16.20 -10.70 13.47
CA THR A 73 -17.36 -11.00 14.32
C THR A 73 -17.70 -9.88 15.29
N SER A 74 -16.73 -9.02 15.59
CA SER A 74 -16.93 -7.79 16.37
C SER A 74 -17.73 -6.72 15.63
N TYR A 75 -17.78 -6.80 14.29
CA TYR A 75 -18.53 -5.89 13.46
C TYR A 75 -19.97 -6.37 13.24
N ASP A 76 -20.85 -5.43 12.93
CA ASP A 76 -22.21 -5.72 12.52
C ASP A 76 -22.24 -6.58 11.24
N ASN A 77 -23.34 -7.30 11.06
CA ASN A 77 -23.44 -8.27 9.97
C ASN A 77 -23.39 -7.60 8.59
N GLU A 78 -23.91 -6.38 8.47
CA GLU A 78 -23.97 -5.66 7.19
C GLU A 78 -22.57 -5.21 6.75
N TYR A 79 -21.79 -4.62 7.66
CA TYR A 79 -20.40 -4.27 7.39
C TYR A 79 -19.54 -5.51 7.09
N ARG A 80 -19.78 -6.61 7.80
CA ARG A 80 -19.11 -7.89 7.51
C ARG A 80 -19.38 -8.37 6.09
N ASP A 81 -20.62 -8.34 5.65
CA ASP A 81 -21.00 -8.78 4.31
C ASP A 81 -20.46 -7.83 3.24
N PHE A 82 -20.43 -6.52 3.52
CA PHE A 82 -19.76 -5.53 2.67
C PHE A 82 -18.28 -5.82 2.46
N ILE A 83 -17.53 -6.13 3.53
CA ILE A 83 -16.11 -6.47 3.40
C ILE A 83 -15.91 -7.75 2.59
N ARG A 84 -16.74 -8.78 2.82
CA ARG A 84 -16.66 -10.03 2.06
C ARG A 84 -16.90 -9.82 0.56
N ALA A 85 -17.93 -9.04 0.22
CA ALA A 85 -18.23 -8.67 -1.16
C ALA A 85 -17.06 -7.88 -1.78
N THR A 86 -16.55 -6.88 -1.05
CA THR A 86 -15.41 -6.06 -1.46
C THR A 86 -14.20 -6.90 -1.83
N ILE A 87 -13.75 -7.81 -0.95
CA ILE A 87 -12.58 -8.66 -1.23
C ILE A 87 -12.81 -9.54 -2.46
N ALA A 88 -14.02 -10.09 -2.61
CA ALA A 88 -14.36 -10.93 -3.76
C ALA A 88 -14.35 -10.15 -5.09
N GLU A 89 -14.72 -8.87 -5.08
CA GLU A 89 -14.69 -8.02 -6.26
C GLU A 89 -13.29 -7.49 -6.59
N LEU A 90 -12.52 -7.04 -5.58
CA LEU A 90 -11.18 -6.49 -5.80
C LEU A 90 -10.23 -7.51 -6.43
N ARG A 91 -10.41 -8.80 -6.14
CA ARG A 91 -9.70 -9.91 -6.81
C ARG A 91 -9.77 -9.88 -8.33
N LYS A 92 -10.88 -9.39 -8.87
CA LYS A 92 -11.13 -9.33 -10.32
C LYS A 92 -10.53 -8.08 -10.97
N HIS A 93 -10.16 -7.09 -10.18
CA HIS A 93 -9.71 -5.76 -10.62
C HIS A 93 -8.22 -5.52 -10.34
N LYS A 94 -7.44 -6.59 -10.15
CA LYS A 94 -6.01 -6.51 -9.87
C LYS A 94 -5.24 -5.93 -11.06
N ILE A 95 -4.47 -4.88 -10.83
CA ILE A 95 -3.55 -4.28 -11.80
C ILE A 95 -2.09 -4.47 -11.37
N PRO A 96 -1.11 -4.43 -12.31
CA PRO A 96 0.30 -4.55 -11.95
C PRO A 96 0.89 -3.29 -11.30
N GLY A 97 0.34 -2.10 -11.58
CA GLY A 97 0.88 -0.81 -11.13
C GLY A 97 0.09 -0.14 -9.99
N HIS A 98 0.21 1.19 -9.90
CA HIS A 98 -0.44 2.03 -8.90
C HIS A 98 -1.84 2.48 -9.38
N PRO A 99 -2.93 2.18 -8.64
CA PRO A 99 -4.29 2.61 -8.97
C PRO A 99 -4.38 4.11 -9.22
N LEU A 100 -3.75 4.93 -8.37
CA LEU A 100 -3.75 6.38 -8.49
C LEU A 100 -3.28 6.87 -9.87
N LEU A 101 -2.10 6.41 -10.31
CA LEU A 101 -1.54 6.82 -11.60
C LEU A 101 -2.29 6.19 -12.78
N TRP A 102 -2.75 4.95 -12.61
CA TRP A 102 -3.56 4.25 -13.61
C TRP A 102 -4.84 5.01 -13.93
N GLU A 103 -5.58 5.45 -12.90
CA GLU A 103 -6.81 6.22 -13.07
C GLU A 103 -6.52 7.64 -13.54
N ALA A 104 -5.50 8.32 -13.00
CA ALA A 104 -5.11 9.67 -13.42
C ALA A 104 -4.78 9.72 -14.92
N SER A 105 -4.11 8.69 -15.45
CA SER A 105 -3.78 8.58 -16.88
C SER A 105 -4.96 8.26 -17.81
N GLN A 106 -6.08 7.81 -17.25
CA GLN A 106 -7.29 7.41 -17.98
C GLN A 106 -8.45 8.40 -17.85
N LEU A 107 -8.21 9.52 -17.18
CA LEU A 107 -9.19 10.59 -17.15
C LEU A 107 -9.47 11.05 -18.59
N PRO A 108 -10.75 11.21 -18.98
CA PRO A 108 -11.10 11.66 -20.33
C PRO A 108 -10.45 13.03 -20.61
N ASP A 109 -10.15 13.34 -21.87
CA ASP A 109 -9.64 14.67 -22.22
C ASP A 109 -10.62 15.76 -21.76
N VAL A 110 -10.05 16.88 -21.30
CA VAL A 110 -10.83 18.06 -20.87
C VAL A 110 -11.60 18.58 -22.08
N ARG A 111 -12.91 18.32 -22.14
CA ARG A 111 -13.81 19.07 -23.03
C ARG A 111 -13.86 20.50 -22.51
N SER A 112 -14.05 21.50 -23.37
CA SER A 112 -13.99 22.94 -23.01
C SER A 112 -14.94 23.39 -21.87
N ASP A 113 -15.88 22.54 -21.47
CA ASP A 113 -16.80 22.67 -20.34
C ASP A 113 -16.28 22.06 -19.01
N THR A 114 -15.13 21.38 -19.03
CA THR A 114 -14.53 20.63 -17.91
C THR A 114 -13.22 21.22 -17.38
N GLU A 115 -12.84 22.44 -17.80
CA GLU A 115 -11.62 23.13 -17.30
C GLU A 115 -11.65 23.40 -15.79
N ASN A 116 -12.83 23.29 -15.17
CA ASN A 116 -13.04 23.47 -13.72
C ASN A 116 -13.09 22.15 -12.92
N GLU A 117 -12.79 21.00 -13.52
CA GLU A 117 -12.73 19.73 -12.78
C GLU A 117 -11.55 19.71 -11.79
N LEU A 118 -11.83 19.32 -10.54
CA LEU A 118 -10.85 19.23 -9.47
C LEU A 118 -10.21 17.84 -9.39
N LEU A 119 -8.89 17.81 -9.28
CA LEU A 119 -8.11 16.64 -8.89
C LEU A 119 -7.52 16.93 -7.52
N LEU A 120 -7.99 16.21 -6.50
CA LEU A 120 -7.60 16.40 -5.10
C LEU A 120 -6.71 15.25 -4.65
N ASP A 121 -5.64 15.60 -3.95
CA ASP A 121 -4.69 14.66 -3.33
C ASP A 121 -4.61 14.97 -1.83
N LEU A 122 -5.15 14.10 -0.99
CA LEU A 122 -5.28 14.32 0.45
C LEU A 122 -4.31 13.41 1.20
N GLY A 123 -3.33 14.00 1.88
CA GLY A 123 -2.18 13.26 2.41
C GLY A 123 -1.11 13.11 1.33
N VAL A 124 -0.11 13.98 1.39
CA VAL A 124 0.81 14.24 0.27
C VAL A 124 2.26 13.97 0.65
N TRP A 125 2.58 14.12 1.94
CA TRP A 125 3.92 13.95 2.50
C TRP A 125 4.97 14.78 1.76
N ILE A 126 5.83 14.17 0.94
CA ILE A 126 6.90 14.84 0.19
C ILE A 126 6.48 15.36 -1.19
N GLY A 127 5.22 15.20 -1.58
CA GLY A 127 4.64 15.82 -2.78
C GLY A 127 4.74 15.02 -4.06
N TRP A 128 5.25 13.79 -4.05
CA TRP A 128 5.41 13.03 -5.30
C TRP A 128 4.09 12.50 -5.85
N SER A 129 3.14 12.10 -5.01
CA SER A 129 1.77 11.72 -5.44
C SER A 129 1.15 12.84 -6.27
N THR A 130 1.07 14.05 -5.73
CA THR A 130 0.45 15.21 -6.38
C THR A 130 1.13 15.53 -7.72
N ARG A 131 2.47 15.49 -7.74
CA ARG A 131 3.27 15.73 -8.94
C ARG A 131 3.01 14.67 -10.01
N LEU A 132 2.97 13.40 -9.63
CA LEU A 132 2.79 12.30 -10.57
C LEU A 132 1.35 12.20 -11.08
N ILE A 133 0.35 12.57 -10.27
CA ILE A 133 -1.02 12.77 -10.75
C ILE A 133 -1.04 13.86 -11.83
N SER A 134 -0.34 14.98 -11.62
CA SER A 134 -0.30 16.08 -12.60
C SER A 134 0.39 15.66 -13.90
N ASP A 135 1.48 14.90 -13.81
CA ASP A 135 2.18 14.34 -14.98
C ASP A 135 1.29 13.35 -15.74
N ALA A 136 0.61 12.44 -15.04
CA ALA A 136 -0.20 11.38 -15.64
C ALA A 136 -1.48 11.92 -16.28
N SER A 137 -2.15 12.88 -15.62
CA SER A 137 -3.42 13.44 -16.08
C SER A 137 -3.24 14.61 -17.04
N GLY A 138 -2.09 15.29 -17.02
CA GLY A 138 -1.92 16.57 -17.71
C GLY A 138 -2.91 17.62 -17.20
N ARG A 139 -3.21 17.66 -15.89
CA ARG A 139 -4.14 18.61 -15.27
C ARG A 139 -3.56 19.25 -14.02
N ALA A 140 -4.23 20.30 -13.54
CA ALA A 140 -3.90 20.90 -12.25
C ALA A 140 -4.32 19.97 -11.11
N VAL A 141 -3.45 19.81 -10.11
CA VAL A 141 -3.72 18.95 -8.94
C VAL A 141 -3.49 19.75 -7.66
N TYR A 142 -4.41 19.58 -6.71
CA TYR A 142 -4.40 20.27 -5.42
C TYR A 142 -4.06 19.27 -4.32
N GLY A 143 -2.87 19.42 -3.73
CA GLY A 143 -2.37 18.57 -2.65
C GLY A 143 -2.61 19.20 -1.28
N PHE A 144 -3.25 18.49 -0.36
CA PHE A 144 -3.56 18.95 0.99
C PHE A 144 -2.78 18.14 2.02
N ASP A 145 -2.01 18.82 2.86
CA ASP A 145 -1.24 18.18 3.93
C ASP A 145 -0.88 19.21 5.02
N THR A 146 -0.69 18.74 6.25
CA THR A 146 -0.17 19.56 7.33
C THR A 146 1.32 19.89 7.13
N PHE A 147 2.04 19.00 6.45
CA PHE A 147 3.50 18.93 6.34
C PHE A 147 4.23 18.77 7.69
N GLU A 148 3.45 18.58 8.75
CA GLU A 148 3.84 18.44 10.15
C GLU A 148 3.51 17.04 10.69
N GLY A 149 3.09 16.13 9.81
CA GLY A 149 2.75 14.74 10.10
C GLY A 149 1.27 14.55 10.47
N LEU A 150 0.98 13.35 10.99
CA LEU A 150 -0.38 12.95 11.33
C LEU A 150 -1.06 13.92 12.30
N VAL A 151 -2.33 14.22 12.06
CA VAL A 151 -3.17 15.08 12.93
C VAL A 151 -3.59 14.33 14.20
N GLU A 152 -3.71 13.01 14.11
CA GLU A 152 -4.25 12.13 15.15
C GLU A 152 -3.33 10.91 15.34
N ASP A 153 -3.54 10.18 16.45
CA ASP A 153 -2.86 8.91 16.68
C ASP A 153 -3.44 7.84 15.75
N TRP A 154 -2.60 7.27 14.90
CA TRP A 154 -3.01 6.24 13.96
C TRP A 154 -2.86 4.84 14.57
N GLN A 155 -3.98 4.14 14.72
CA GLN A 155 -4.04 2.83 15.39
C GLN A 155 -3.86 1.68 14.40
N LEU A 156 -2.70 1.04 14.48
CA LEU A 156 -2.27 -0.10 13.68
C LEU A 156 -2.20 -1.37 14.53
N GLU A 157 -3.33 -2.07 14.66
CA GLU A 157 -3.45 -3.28 15.48
C GLU A 157 -2.94 -3.07 16.94
N ASP A 158 -1.71 -3.50 17.22
CA ASP A 158 -1.05 -3.39 18.54
C ASP A 158 -0.06 -2.21 18.61
N GLN A 159 0.09 -1.44 17.54
CA GLN A 159 0.94 -0.27 17.43
C GLN A 159 0.09 0.98 17.30
N VAL A 160 0.58 2.06 17.90
CA VAL A 160 0.01 3.40 17.71
C VAL A 160 1.11 4.25 17.12
N ILE A 161 0.96 4.60 15.84
CA ILE A 161 1.80 5.63 15.24
C ILE A 161 1.29 6.95 15.80
N LYS A 162 2.19 7.69 16.44
CA LYS A 162 1.83 8.88 17.21
C LYS A 162 1.56 10.05 16.28
N ARG A 163 0.65 10.92 16.70
CA ARG A 163 0.48 12.25 16.11
C ARG A 163 1.82 12.93 15.84
N GLY A 164 1.97 13.55 14.67
CA GLY A 164 3.19 14.20 14.21
C GLY A 164 4.22 13.26 13.57
N SER A 165 3.97 11.94 13.55
CA SER A 165 4.77 11.04 12.71
C SER A 165 4.53 11.36 11.23
N PHE A 166 5.53 11.07 10.39
CA PHE A 166 5.57 11.44 8.97
C PHE A 166 5.70 12.95 8.73
N ALA A 167 6.12 13.72 9.74
CA ALA A 167 6.50 15.11 9.54
C ALA A 167 7.66 15.20 8.55
N ILE A 168 7.72 16.27 7.76
CA ILE A 168 8.85 16.48 6.85
C ILE A 168 10.16 16.63 7.60
N SER A 169 10.13 17.09 8.85
CA SER A 169 11.29 17.15 9.74
C SER A 169 11.80 15.77 10.19
N ASP A 170 11.02 14.70 10.00
CA ASP A 170 11.42 13.35 10.43
C ASP A 170 12.66 12.86 9.68
N PRO A 171 13.58 12.14 10.34
CA PRO A 171 14.79 11.61 9.70
C PRO A 171 14.49 10.75 8.47
N PHE A 172 13.39 10.00 8.50
CA PHE A 172 12.95 9.18 7.38
C PHE A 172 12.49 10.03 6.19
N ALA A 173 11.70 11.08 6.44
CA ALA A 173 11.29 12.03 5.42
C ALA A 173 12.51 12.74 4.82
N GLN A 174 13.42 13.26 5.65
CA GLN A 174 14.65 13.91 5.19
C GLN A 174 15.52 12.99 4.31
N MET A 175 15.60 11.70 4.64
CA MET A 175 16.28 10.70 3.80
C MET A 175 15.62 10.56 2.42
N PHE A 176 14.29 10.43 2.38
CA PHE A 176 13.54 10.29 1.12
C PHE A 176 13.59 11.58 0.28
N ILE A 177 13.49 12.75 0.91
CA ILE A 177 13.62 14.04 0.23
C ILE A 177 14.96 14.11 -0.50
N ARG A 178 16.05 13.79 0.21
CA ARG A 178 17.40 13.75 -0.37
C ARG A 178 17.53 12.72 -1.49
N ASP A 179 17.03 11.51 -1.29
CA ASP A 179 17.23 10.40 -2.23
C ASP A 179 16.36 10.52 -3.48
N THR A 180 15.17 11.12 -3.38
CA THR A 180 14.24 11.36 -4.51
C THR A 180 14.48 12.69 -5.22
N GLY A 181 15.18 13.63 -4.59
CA GLY A 181 15.38 14.98 -5.14
C GLY A 181 14.16 15.87 -5.00
N ALA A 182 13.22 15.54 -4.10
CA ALA A 182 12.19 16.48 -3.69
C ALA A 182 12.86 17.74 -3.10
N SER A 183 12.31 18.90 -3.41
CA SER A 183 12.74 20.17 -2.86
C SER A 183 11.56 20.89 -2.22
N PHE A 184 11.87 21.82 -1.33
CA PHE A 184 10.89 22.55 -0.54
C PHE A 184 11.17 24.05 -0.63
N GLU A 185 10.11 24.83 -0.77
CA GLU A 185 10.10 26.29 -0.81
C GLU A 185 9.10 26.76 0.26
N ASP A 186 9.55 27.60 1.19
CA ASP A 186 8.73 28.12 2.30
C ASP A 186 7.99 27.04 3.13
N GLY A 187 8.61 25.87 3.28
CA GLY A 187 8.04 24.73 4.02
C GLY A 187 6.99 23.93 3.27
N LEU A 188 6.74 24.25 1.99
CA LEU A 188 5.90 23.48 1.06
C LEU A 188 6.77 22.72 0.06
N PRO A 189 6.32 21.55 -0.42
CA PRO A 189 7.00 20.88 -1.52
C PRO A 189 7.01 21.77 -2.78
N ALA A 190 8.13 21.87 -3.46
CA ALA A 190 8.24 22.66 -4.69
C ALA A 190 7.46 21.98 -5.83
N ALA A 191 6.85 22.75 -6.72
CA ALA A 191 6.06 22.21 -7.84
C ALA A 191 6.93 21.46 -8.88
N LEU A 192 8.23 21.75 -8.95
CA LEU A 192 9.17 21.13 -9.90
C LEU A 192 8.68 21.21 -11.37
N GLY A 193 8.12 22.35 -11.75
CA GLY A 193 7.64 22.63 -13.12
C GLY A 193 6.28 22.02 -13.48
N ARG A 194 5.56 21.43 -12.52
CA ARG A 194 4.26 20.80 -12.73
C ARG A 194 3.11 21.72 -12.33
N ARG A 195 1.91 21.43 -12.83
CA ARG A 195 0.68 22.16 -12.46
C ARG A 195 0.14 21.61 -11.14
N VAL A 196 0.85 21.87 -10.06
CA VAL A 196 0.45 21.47 -8.72
C VAL A 196 0.36 22.68 -7.80
N GLN A 197 -0.60 22.64 -6.89
CA GLN A 197 -0.71 23.59 -5.80
C GLN A 197 -0.78 22.80 -4.50
N PHE A 198 0.13 23.11 -3.57
CA PHE A 198 0.13 22.53 -2.23
C PHE A 198 -0.54 23.48 -1.26
N ILE A 199 -1.51 22.98 -0.50
CA ILE A 199 -2.28 23.70 0.50
C ILE A 199 -1.80 23.19 1.86
N LYS A 200 -1.07 24.05 2.59
CA LYS A 200 -0.63 23.73 3.96
C LYS A 200 -1.79 23.87 4.94
N GLY A 201 -2.04 22.82 5.69
CA GLY A 201 -2.95 22.81 6.83
C GLY A 201 -3.67 21.49 6.98
N SER A 202 -4.41 21.37 8.08
CA SER A 202 -5.26 20.21 8.32
C SER A 202 -6.44 20.21 7.35
N THR A 203 -6.83 19.05 6.84
CA THR A 203 -8.00 18.90 5.95
C THR A 203 -9.30 19.40 6.60
N TYR A 204 -9.35 19.40 7.94
CA TYR A 204 -10.42 20.00 8.74
C TYR A 204 -10.60 21.50 8.51
N ASP A 205 -9.49 22.22 8.32
CA ASP A 205 -9.48 23.67 8.19
C ASP A 205 -9.39 24.13 6.74
N THR A 206 -8.80 23.32 5.85
CA THR A 206 -8.44 23.75 4.50
C THR A 206 -9.42 23.34 3.41
N LEU A 207 -10.10 22.19 3.54
CA LEU A 207 -10.95 21.67 2.46
C LEU A 207 -12.21 22.53 2.24
N ALA A 208 -12.92 22.86 3.32
CA ALA A 208 -14.17 23.60 3.21
C ALA A 208 -13.97 25.01 2.61
N PRO A 209 -12.98 25.83 3.04
CA PRO A 209 -12.70 27.10 2.38
C PRO A 209 -12.28 26.95 0.92
N PHE A 210 -11.45 25.94 0.61
CA PHE A 210 -10.99 25.70 -0.77
C PHE A 210 -12.15 25.38 -1.73
N LEU A 211 -13.10 24.57 -1.29
CA LEU A 211 -14.30 24.20 -2.05
C LEU A 211 -15.31 25.36 -2.12
N ALA A 212 -15.44 26.16 -1.06
CA ALA A 212 -16.32 27.34 -1.05
C ALA A 212 -15.91 28.41 -2.08
N GLU A 213 -14.63 28.51 -2.40
CA GLU A 213 -14.13 29.35 -3.50
C GLU A 213 -14.48 28.81 -4.89
N ARG A 214 -14.91 27.54 -4.98
CA ARG A 214 -15.12 26.79 -6.23
C ARG A 214 -16.43 25.99 -6.20
N PRO A 215 -17.58 26.62 -5.90
CA PRO A 215 -18.83 25.91 -5.60
C PRO A 215 -19.30 25.00 -6.74
N ASP A 216 -19.10 25.40 -7.99
CA ASP A 216 -19.55 24.65 -9.17
C ASP A 216 -18.49 23.70 -9.75
N ALA A 217 -17.34 23.58 -9.10
CA ALA A 217 -16.21 22.78 -9.60
C ALA A 217 -16.37 21.31 -9.17
N PRO A 218 -16.63 20.37 -10.09
CA PRO A 218 -16.82 18.97 -9.73
C PRO A 218 -15.47 18.29 -9.46
N ILE A 219 -15.44 17.35 -8.52
CA ILE A 219 -14.26 16.54 -8.23
C ILE A 219 -14.22 15.34 -9.18
N ARG A 220 -13.26 15.35 -10.11
CA ARG A 220 -13.06 14.24 -11.06
C ARG A 220 -12.22 13.12 -10.48
N LEU A 221 -11.17 13.46 -9.74
CA LEU A 221 -10.30 12.50 -9.04
C LEU A 221 -10.15 12.93 -7.59
N PHE A 222 -10.38 12.00 -6.69
CA PHE A 222 -10.27 12.18 -5.26
C PHE A 222 -9.33 11.10 -4.71
N HIS A 223 -8.10 11.48 -4.35
CA HIS A 223 -7.16 10.58 -3.72
C HIS A 223 -7.18 10.79 -2.20
N MET A 224 -7.39 9.69 -1.47
CA MET A 224 -7.48 9.63 -0.01
C MET A 224 -6.32 8.83 0.55
N ASP A 225 -5.46 9.50 1.30
CA ASP A 225 -4.31 8.96 2.02
C ASP A 225 -4.20 9.65 3.39
N LEU A 226 -5.29 9.58 4.17
CA LEU A 226 -5.42 10.29 5.46
C LEU A 226 -5.31 9.37 6.68
N ASP A 227 -5.12 8.07 6.48
CA ASP A 227 -4.89 7.01 7.48
C ASP A 227 -6.01 6.76 8.51
N THR A 228 -6.58 7.82 9.11
CA THR A 228 -7.56 7.74 10.21
C THR A 228 -8.99 7.78 9.70
N TYR A 229 -9.87 7.06 10.42
CA TYR A 229 -11.29 6.98 10.11
C TYR A 229 -11.94 8.37 10.10
N GLU A 230 -11.65 9.16 11.13
CA GLU A 230 -12.20 10.49 11.36
C GLU A 230 -11.79 11.46 10.24
N SER A 231 -10.52 11.47 9.85
CA SER A 231 -10.01 12.31 8.77
C SER A 231 -10.61 11.93 7.42
N CYS A 232 -10.71 10.61 7.14
CA CYS A 232 -11.32 10.10 5.93
C CYS A 232 -12.80 10.47 5.82
N LEU A 233 -13.57 10.26 6.90
CA LEU A 233 -14.99 10.58 6.91
C LEU A 233 -15.21 12.09 6.76
N HIS A 234 -14.42 12.91 7.45
CA HIS A 234 -14.48 14.37 7.31
C HIS A 234 -14.24 14.81 5.87
N ALA A 235 -13.20 14.28 5.21
CA ALA A 235 -12.89 14.62 3.83
C ALA A 235 -14.02 14.22 2.86
N LEU A 236 -14.59 13.01 2.99
CA LEU A 236 -15.74 12.56 2.18
C LEU A 236 -16.98 13.44 2.40
N GLU A 237 -17.30 13.75 3.65
CA GLU A 237 -18.45 14.59 4.01
C GLU A 237 -18.30 16.04 3.52
N THR A 238 -17.09 16.58 3.56
CA THR A 238 -16.79 17.94 3.09
C THR A 238 -16.86 18.04 1.57
N CYS A 239 -16.43 16.99 0.86
CA CYS A 239 -16.40 16.97 -0.61
C CYS A 239 -17.72 16.54 -1.27
N LYS A 240 -18.72 16.13 -0.49
CA LYS A 240 -19.89 15.40 -0.99
C LYS A 240 -20.70 16.11 -2.08
N GLU A 241 -20.79 17.44 -2.03
CA GLU A 241 -21.57 18.24 -2.98
C GLU A 241 -20.85 18.42 -4.33
N HIS A 242 -19.55 18.09 -4.38
CA HIS A 242 -18.73 18.20 -5.58
C HIS A 242 -18.55 16.85 -6.29
N PHE A 243 -18.99 15.73 -5.70
CA PHE A 243 -18.96 14.44 -6.38
C PHE A 243 -20.01 14.36 -7.48
N ILE A 244 -19.62 13.83 -8.62
CA ILE A 244 -20.46 13.62 -9.80
C ILE A 244 -20.44 12.16 -10.22
N GLU A 245 -21.38 11.76 -11.08
CA GLU A 245 -21.26 10.47 -11.77
C GLU A 245 -20.00 10.47 -12.65
N GLY A 246 -19.18 9.43 -12.49
CA GLY A 246 -17.86 9.34 -13.09
C GLY A 246 -16.73 9.97 -12.27
N SER A 247 -16.99 10.47 -11.05
CA SER A 247 -15.94 10.77 -10.08
C SER A 247 -15.20 9.49 -9.70
N ILE A 248 -13.87 9.55 -9.72
CA ILE A 248 -13.01 8.44 -9.33
C ILE A 248 -12.45 8.72 -7.93
N LEU A 249 -12.69 7.81 -7.00
CA LEU A 249 -12.15 7.84 -5.65
C LEU A 249 -11.05 6.77 -5.56
N VAL A 250 -9.86 7.17 -5.12
CA VAL A 250 -8.72 6.28 -4.90
C VAL A 250 -8.33 6.36 -3.43
N PHE A 251 -8.24 5.20 -2.80
CA PHE A 251 -7.94 5.01 -1.38
C PHE A 251 -6.60 4.30 -1.28
N ASP A 252 -5.58 4.86 -0.61
CA ASP A 252 -4.24 4.24 -0.58
C ASP A 252 -4.17 3.02 0.34
N GLU A 253 -4.87 3.07 1.47
CA GLU A 253 -4.80 2.10 2.56
C GLU A 253 -6.11 1.31 2.79
N TYR A 254 -6.96 1.25 1.77
CA TYR A 254 -8.35 0.75 1.85
C TYR A 254 -8.51 -0.59 2.55
N LEU A 255 -7.58 -1.52 2.34
CA LEU A 255 -7.63 -2.86 2.92
C LEU A 255 -6.71 -3.08 4.12
N VAL A 256 -5.95 -2.07 4.55
CA VAL A 256 -4.99 -2.16 5.65
C VAL A 256 -5.68 -1.88 6.95
N THR A 257 -6.09 -0.63 7.11
CA THR A 257 -6.72 -0.16 8.33
C THR A 257 -8.21 -0.22 8.15
N ASN A 258 -8.92 -0.30 9.28
CA ASN A 258 -10.37 -0.20 9.26
C ASN A 258 -10.83 1.26 9.11
N GLY A 259 -9.93 2.20 8.78
CA GLY A 259 -10.23 3.62 8.67
C GLY A 259 -10.97 3.93 7.38
N GLU A 260 -10.25 3.87 6.26
CA GLU A 260 -10.76 4.24 4.93
C GLU A 260 -11.98 3.44 4.49
N ILE A 261 -11.90 2.11 4.53
CA ILE A 261 -13.01 1.24 4.13
C ILE A 261 -14.27 1.43 4.99
N LYS A 262 -14.10 1.70 6.29
CA LYS A 262 -15.23 1.97 7.17
C LYS A 262 -15.83 3.35 6.91
N ALA A 263 -14.99 4.37 6.74
CA ALA A 263 -15.43 5.72 6.40
C ALA A 263 -16.23 5.72 5.09
N PHE A 264 -15.71 5.03 4.07
CA PHE A 264 -16.42 4.85 2.82
C PHE A 264 -17.73 4.06 3.00
N PHE A 265 -17.72 2.94 3.74
CA PHE A 265 -18.92 2.14 4.00
C PHE A 265 -20.05 2.95 4.65
N GLU A 266 -19.73 3.75 5.68
CA GLU A 266 -20.73 4.58 6.35
C GLU A 266 -21.22 5.72 5.44
N PHE A 267 -20.30 6.36 4.70
CA PHE A 267 -20.62 7.42 3.75
C PHE A 267 -21.54 6.94 2.62
N GLN A 268 -21.17 5.86 1.93
CA GLN A 268 -21.98 5.33 0.82
C GLN A 268 -23.37 4.92 1.31
N LYS A 269 -23.45 4.33 2.50
CA LYS A 269 -24.72 3.85 3.07
C LYS A 269 -25.62 5.02 3.44
N ARG A 270 -25.06 6.05 4.06
CA ARG A 270 -25.79 7.25 4.48
C ARG A 270 -26.47 7.94 3.31
N TYR A 271 -25.80 7.99 2.17
CA TYR A 271 -26.27 8.72 0.99
C TYR A 271 -26.87 7.83 -0.10
N GLY A 272 -26.83 6.50 0.06
CA GLY A 272 -27.26 5.58 -0.99
C GLY A 272 -26.45 5.74 -2.28
N LEU A 273 -25.15 6.04 -2.14
CA LEU A 273 -24.23 6.18 -3.26
C LEU A 273 -24.20 4.86 -4.03
N GLN A 274 -24.11 4.91 -5.36
CA GLN A 274 -23.82 3.74 -6.18
C GLN A 274 -22.41 3.88 -6.75
N TRP A 275 -21.66 2.79 -6.72
CA TRP A 275 -20.28 2.76 -7.17
C TRP A 275 -19.92 1.40 -7.76
N ARG A 276 -18.77 1.35 -8.43
CA ARG A 276 -18.10 0.12 -8.83
C ARG A 276 -16.61 0.18 -8.57
N TYR A 277 -16.01 -0.94 -8.14
CA TYR A 277 -14.55 -1.04 -8.07
C TYR A 277 -13.95 -1.05 -9.47
N ARG A 278 -12.81 -0.38 -9.64
CA ARG A 278 -12.12 -0.28 -10.94
C ARG A 278 -10.75 -0.92 -10.94
N SER A 279 -9.94 -0.63 -9.93
CA SER A 279 -8.59 -1.19 -9.84
C SER A 279 -8.14 -1.43 -8.42
N TRP A 280 -7.23 -2.38 -8.26
CA TRP A 280 -6.55 -2.70 -7.01
C TRP A 280 -5.09 -3.00 -7.29
N GLY A 281 -4.17 -2.32 -6.60
CA GLY A 281 -2.76 -2.30 -6.97
C GLY A 281 -1.85 -1.81 -5.86
N LEU A 282 -0.66 -1.33 -6.25
CA LEU A 282 0.41 -0.90 -5.35
C LEU A 282 0.11 0.46 -4.70
N GLU A 283 0.56 0.64 -3.46
CA GLU A 283 0.43 1.88 -2.67
C GLU A 283 1.37 3.01 -3.12
N VAL A 284 1.18 4.22 -2.57
CA VAL A 284 1.96 5.43 -2.87
C VAL A 284 3.41 5.36 -2.38
N MET A 285 3.71 4.63 -1.30
CA MET A 285 5.08 4.50 -0.78
C MET A 285 6.05 3.86 -1.78
N GLU A 286 5.60 2.84 -2.51
CA GLU A 286 6.38 2.21 -3.58
C GLU A 286 6.67 3.19 -4.73
N MET A 287 5.71 4.06 -5.04
CA MET A 287 5.86 5.09 -6.06
C MET A 287 6.91 6.14 -5.67
N ASN A 288 7.01 6.52 -4.39
CA ASN A 288 8.09 7.39 -3.91
C ASN A 288 9.48 6.79 -4.14
N THR A 289 9.60 5.47 -4.01
CA THR A 289 10.88 4.76 -4.24
C THR A 289 11.30 4.82 -5.71
N GLU A 290 10.35 4.78 -6.64
CA GLU A 290 10.64 4.89 -8.08
C GLU A 290 11.25 6.23 -8.49
N MET A 291 11.00 7.29 -7.71
CA MET A 291 11.53 8.63 -7.94
C MET A 291 13.02 8.77 -7.59
N ILE A 292 13.63 7.77 -6.93
CA ILE A 292 15.06 7.79 -6.61
C ILE A 292 15.88 7.64 -7.90
N PRO A 293 16.67 8.65 -8.33
CA PRO A 293 17.35 8.60 -9.64
C PRO A 293 18.43 7.51 -9.71
N ALA A 294 19.07 7.19 -8.58
CA ALA A 294 20.15 6.21 -8.52
C ALA A 294 19.60 4.77 -8.57
N ALA A 295 19.80 4.07 -9.69
CA ALA A 295 19.32 2.70 -9.90
C ALA A 295 19.78 1.70 -8.82
N TRP A 296 21.02 1.80 -8.35
CA TRP A 296 21.53 0.92 -7.29
C TRP A 296 20.84 1.18 -5.94
N LYS A 297 20.49 2.44 -5.63
CA LYS A 297 19.70 2.77 -4.44
C LYS A 297 18.29 2.21 -4.58
N ARG A 298 17.62 2.41 -5.71
CA ARG A 298 16.31 1.80 -5.98
C ARG A 298 16.33 0.29 -5.78
N MET A 299 17.33 -0.38 -6.32
CA MET A 299 17.51 -1.83 -6.11
C MET A 299 17.63 -2.17 -4.62
N LEU A 300 18.39 -1.40 -3.83
CA LEU A 300 18.48 -1.62 -2.38
C LEU A 300 17.14 -1.38 -1.66
N TYR A 301 16.39 -0.33 -2.00
CA TYR A 301 15.07 -0.12 -1.42
C TYR A 301 14.12 -1.28 -1.76
N HIS A 302 14.11 -1.77 -3.00
CA HIS A 302 13.28 -2.92 -3.40
C HIS A 302 13.70 -4.24 -2.74
N MET A 303 15.01 -4.49 -2.61
CA MET A 303 15.52 -5.75 -2.08
C MET A 303 15.58 -5.80 -0.56
N VAL A 304 15.63 -4.64 0.11
CA VAL A 304 15.89 -4.53 1.55
C VAL A 304 14.87 -3.63 2.23
N GLY A 305 14.72 -2.38 1.77
CA GLY A 305 13.85 -1.38 2.40
C GLY A 305 12.37 -1.79 2.48
N ILE A 306 11.76 -2.06 1.32
CA ILE A 306 10.35 -2.47 1.20
C ILE A 306 10.09 -3.80 1.93
N PRO A 307 10.92 -4.86 1.77
CA PRO A 307 10.76 -6.08 2.56
C PRO A 307 10.86 -5.84 4.07
N ILE A 308 11.77 -4.99 4.54
CA ILE A 308 11.87 -4.66 5.97
C ILE A 308 10.64 -3.88 6.44
N TYR A 309 10.18 -2.89 5.68
CA TYR A 309 8.96 -2.14 5.96
C TYR A 309 7.76 -3.08 6.10
N TRP A 310 7.61 -4.02 5.16
CA TRP A 310 6.54 -5.01 5.20
C TRP A 310 6.69 -6.02 6.35
N LEU A 311 7.89 -6.53 6.62
CA LEU A 311 8.13 -7.53 7.68
C LEU A 311 8.01 -6.94 9.10
N VAL A 312 8.42 -5.69 9.29
CA VAL A 312 8.54 -5.05 10.61
C VAL A 312 7.37 -4.12 10.91
N GLY A 313 6.80 -3.48 9.89
CA GLY A 313 5.63 -2.62 9.98
C GLY A 313 4.32 -3.40 9.77
N GLU A 314 3.59 -3.06 8.72
CA GLU A 314 2.19 -3.44 8.55
C GLU A 314 1.94 -4.90 8.11
N GLY A 315 2.87 -5.51 7.38
CA GLY A 315 2.78 -6.91 6.96
C GLY A 315 3.20 -7.91 8.06
N ARG A 316 3.53 -7.42 9.27
CA ARG A 316 4.05 -8.23 10.37
C ARG A 316 3.09 -9.34 10.80
N PHE A 317 1.78 -9.20 10.63
CA PHE A 317 0.83 -10.26 10.97
C PHE A 317 0.97 -11.51 10.07
N ALA A 318 1.41 -11.35 8.83
CA ALA A 318 1.56 -12.44 7.86
C ALA A 318 2.84 -13.25 8.06
N SER A 319 3.87 -12.66 8.68
CA SER A 319 5.22 -13.25 8.84
C SER A 319 5.60 -13.55 10.30
N ALA A 320 4.96 -12.90 11.29
CA ALA A 320 5.27 -13.10 12.71
C ALA A 320 4.61 -14.37 13.28
N PHE A 321 5.18 -15.54 12.96
CA PHE A 321 4.70 -16.85 13.45
C PHE A 321 4.65 -16.99 14.98
N TYR A 322 5.26 -16.08 15.72
CA TYR A 322 5.19 -16.04 17.18
C TYR A 322 3.95 -15.30 17.71
N ARG A 323 3.18 -14.63 16.86
CA ARG A 323 1.98 -13.87 17.25
C ARG A 323 0.70 -14.66 16.95
N ARG A 324 -0.37 -14.37 17.71
CA ARG A 324 -1.70 -14.98 17.52
C ARG A 324 -2.36 -14.67 16.17
N PRO A 325 -2.29 -13.43 15.62
CA PRO A 325 -2.89 -13.07 14.33
C PRO A 325 -2.39 -13.93 13.17
N PHE A 326 -1.09 -14.27 13.15
CA PHE A 326 -0.50 -15.17 12.17
C PHE A 326 -1.26 -16.51 12.11
N TRP A 327 -1.39 -17.18 13.26
CA TRP A 327 -2.04 -18.49 13.30
C TRP A 327 -3.55 -18.39 13.05
N ARG A 328 -4.21 -17.32 13.49
CA ARG A 328 -5.62 -17.06 13.18
C ARG A 328 -5.85 -16.99 11.67
N PHE A 329 -5.00 -16.24 10.97
CA PHE A 329 -5.03 -16.14 9.51
C PHE A 329 -4.72 -17.50 8.86
N TRP A 330 -3.56 -18.09 9.15
CA TRP A 330 -3.11 -19.30 8.45
C TRP A 330 -3.95 -20.54 8.77
N PHE A 331 -4.65 -20.60 9.90
CA PHE A 331 -5.60 -21.68 10.17
C PHE A 331 -7.03 -21.36 9.69
N GLY A 332 -7.48 -20.11 9.77
CA GLY A 332 -8.88 -19.73 9.54
C GLY A 332 -9.20 -19.07 8.19
N ALA A 333 -8.22 -18.59 7.42
CA ALA A 333 -8.49 -17.94 6.14
C ALA A 333 -8.86 -18.97 5.05
N PRO A 334 -9.79 -18.66 4.13
CA PRO A 334 -10.00 -19.46 2.92
C PRO A 334 -8.71 -19.67 2.11
N ILE A 335 -8.63 -20.73 1.30
CA ILE A 335 -7.44 -20.96 0.44
C ILE A 335 -7.27 -19.79 -0.56
N GLY A 336 -8.38 -19.28 -1.11
CA GLY A 336 -8.36 -18.11 -2.00
C GLY A 336 -7.75 -16.89 -1.33
N ASP A 337 -7.98 -16.70 -0.04
CA ASP A 337 -7.49 -15.58 0.78
C ASP A 337 -6.00 -15.70 1.09
N MET A 338 -5.52 -16.92 1.32
CA MET A 338 -4.08 -17.20 1.46
C MET A 338 -3.33 -16.98 0.14
N LEU A 339 -3.85 -17.55 -0.95
CA LEU A 339 -3.28 -17.36 -2.28
C LEU A 339 -3.31 -15.88 -2.67
N PHE A 340 -4.37 -15.16 -2.30
CA PHE A 340 -4.48 -13.73 -2.49
C PHE A 340 -3.35 -12.99 -1.79
N LEU A 341 -3.16 -13.20 -0.48
CA LEU A 341 -2.08 -12.60 0.32
C LEU A 341 -0.68 -12.98 -0.18
N LEU A 342 -0.49 -14.22 -0.65
CA LEU A 342 0.80 -14.66 -1.21
C LEU A 342 1.05 -14.09 -2.62
N SER A 343 -0.02 -13.85 -3.40
CA SER A 343 0.06 -13.25 -4.74
C SER A 343 0.29 -11.74 -4.73
N THR A 344 0.12 -11.10 -3.58
CA THR A 344 0.53 -9.72 -3.34
C THR A 344 2.00 -9.72 -2.93
N SER A 345 2.87 -9.93 -3.92
CA SER A 345 4.29 -9.59 -3.80
C SER A 345 4.37 -8.05 -3.70
N GLY A 346 4.27 -7.51 -2.49
CA GLY A 346 4.22 -6.07 -2.20
C GLY A 346 2.92 -5.63 -1.51
N PRO A 347 2.94 -4.51 -0.75
CA PRO A 347 1.78 -3.88 -0.10
C PRO A 347 0.72 -3.40 -1.12
N ARG A 348 0.03 -4.33 -1.78
CA ARG A 348 -1.13 -4.03 -2.62
C ARG A 348 -2.35 -3.72 -1.77
N LYS A 349 -2.57 -2.44 -1.51
CA LYS A 349 -3.57 -1.94 -0.58
C LYS A 349 -4.49 -0.90 -1.21
N SER A 350 -3.95 -0.19 -2.20
CA SER A 350 -4.65 0.89 -2.86
C SER A 350 -5.78 0.37 -3.75
N VAL A 351 -6.93 1.03 -3.66
CA VAL A 351 -8.16 0.67 -4.37
C VAL A 351 -8.74 1.90 -5.04
N SER A 352 -9.12 1.79 -6.31
CA SER A 352 -9.93 2.78 -7.00
C SER A 352 -11.37 2.29 -7.18
N LEU A 353 -12.30 3.22 -7.06
CA LEU A 353 -13.71 3.04 -7.38
C LEU A 353 -14.25 4.24 -8.14
N GLU A 354 -15.30 4.01 -8.91
CA GLU A 354 -16.00 5.05 -9.66
C GLU A 354 -17.43 5.18 -9.15
N VAL A 355 -17.85 6.42 -8.93
CA VAL A 355 -19.22 6.77 -8.58
C VAL A 355 -20.09 6.61 -9.82
N THR A 356 -21.08 5.73 -9.75
CA THR A 356 -22.03 5.45 -10.84
C THR A 356 -23.43 6.00 -10.59
N GLY A 357 -23.69 6.52 -9.38
CA GLY A 357 -24.94 7.16 -9.03
C GLY A 357 -24.84 7.87 -7.68
N LEU A 358 -25.44 9.06 -7.59
CA LEU A 358 -25.29 9.93 -6.42
C LEU A 358 -26.31 9.66 -5.29
N GLY A 359 -27.36 8.89 -5.54
CA GLY A 359 -28.39 8.62 -4.55
C GLY A 359 -28.99 9.92 -3.99
N ALA A 360 -28.95 10.09 -2.66
CA ALA A 360 -29.42 11.29 -1.96
C ALA A 360 -28.50 12.51 -2.12
N LEU A 361 -27.33 12.38 -2.76
CA LEU A 361 -26.45 13.52 -3.13
C LEU A 361 -26.86 14.16 -4.46
N GLN A 362 -27.85 13.62 -5.17
CA GLN A 362 -28.36 14.31 -6.36
C GLN A 362 -28.84 15.72 -5.98
N PRO A 363 -28.46 16.76 -6.75
CA PRO A 363 -28.98 18.09 -6.51
C PRO A 363 -30.51 18.02 -6.55
N ARG A 364 -31.16 18.46 -5.47
CA ARG A 364 -32.62 18.57 -5.45
C ARG A 364 -33.01 19.59 -6.51
N SER A 365 -33.57 19.07 -7.61
CA SER A 365 -34.08 19.83 -8.75
C SER A 365 -35.05 20.93 -8.35
#